data_AF-A0A954RQY4-F1
#
_entry.id   AF-A0A954RQY4-F1
#
_cell.length_a   1.000
_cell.length_b   1.000
_cell.length_c   1.000
_cell.angle_alpha   90.00
_cell.angle_beta   90.00
_cell.angle_gamma   90.00
#
_symmetry.space_group_name_H-M   'P 1'
#
loop_
_entity.id
_entity.type
_entity.pdbx_description
1 polymer ?
#
loop_
_entity_poly.entity_id
_entity_poly.type
_entity_poly.pdbx_seq_one_letter_code
_entity_poly.pdbx_strand_id
1 'polypeptide(L)'
;MKALWSVVKWLLIGWGIVSLVGLIAIVATVGYRLGPGNVDTSGTAAPQDVRFVLNWCRLGDDRIEEVVHSYKSARSFTGDHLDAYAIRISRVDETELVRDEFGSGWFRCDELDGVLKDAVGFAAGWLHQDEIAWFLTEKELESDQVYVYPWSIYCHGTHPSAIELIFVRPKDKMVFYMSTKV
;
A
#
# COMPACT_ATOMS: atom_id res chain seq x y z
N MET A 1 -55.66 17.84 -27.64
CA MET A 1 -54.80 18.64 -26.72
C MET A 1 -54.48 17.93 -25.39
N LYS A 2 -55.47 17.38 -24.66
CA LYS A 2 -55.22 16.70 -23.35
C LYS A 2 -54.31 15.46 -23.43
N ALA A 3 -54.45 14.63 -24.47
CA ALA A 3 -53.62 13.44 -24.66
C ALA A 3 -52.15 13.80 -24.98
N LEU A 4 -51.94 14.79 -25.85
CA LEU A 4 -50.61 15.30 -26.19
C LEU A 4 -49.87 15.87 -24.97
N TRP A 5 -50.59 16.62 -24.13
CA TRP A 5 -50.05 17.15 -22.87
C TRP A 5 -49.64 16.06 -21.88
N SER A 6 -50.40 14.96 -21.82
CA SER A 6 -50.08 13.84 -20.93
C SER A 6 -48.81 13.11 -21.37
N VAL A 7 -48.62 12.92 -22.68
CA VAL A 7 -47.39 12.31 -23.23
C VAL A 7 -46.17 13.19 -22.96
N VAL A 8 -46.27 14.50 -23.21
CA VAL A 8 -45.18 15.46 -22.94
C VAL A 8 -44.82 15.47 -21.45
N LYS A 9 -45.81 15.44 -20.55
CA LYS A 9 -45.57 15.39 -19.10
C LYS A 9 -44.75 14.16 -18.70
N TRP A 10 -45.11 12.97 -19.20
CA TRP A 10 -44.38 11.74 -18.89
C TRP A 10 -42.96 11.74 -19.47
N LEU A 11 -42.76 12.29 -20.67
CA LEU A 11 -41.43 12.47 -21.25
C LEU A 11 -40.56 13.39 -20.39
N LEU A 12 -41.10 14.52 -19.91
CA LEU A 12 -40.37 15.44 -19.03
C LEU A 12 -40.02 14.81 -17.68
N ILE A 13 -40.94 14.02 -17.10
CA ILE A 13 -40.67 13.28 -15.86
C ILE A 13 -39.55 12.25 -16.08
N GLY A 14 -39.62 11.46 -17.17
CA GLY A 14 -38.59 10.50 -17.53
C GLY A 14 -37.22 11.17 -17.73
N TRP A 15 -37.18 12.28 -18.47
CA TRP A 15 -35.97 13.07 -18.67
C TRP A 15 -35.42 13.64 -17.36
N GLY A 16 -36.28 14.10 -16.47
CA GLY A 16 -35.90 14.59 -15.14
C GLY A 16 -35.26 13.51 -14.27
N ILE A 17 -35.82 12.30 -14.28
CA ILE A 17 -35.25 11.15 -13.56
C ILE A 17 -33.88 10.78 -14.11
N VAL A 18 -33.75 10.66 -15.44
CA VAL A 18 -32.45 10.34 -16.08
C VAL A 18 -31.41 11.41 -15.77
N SER A 19 -31.78 12.68 -15.83
CA SER A 19 -30.90 13.81 -15.52
C SER A 19 -30.46 13.80 -14.05
N LEU A 20 -31.36 13.47 -13.12
CA LEU A 20 -31.06 13.37 -11.69
C LEU A 20 -30.08 12.22 -11.40
N VAL A 21 -30.32 11.03 -11.98
CA VAL A 21 -29.41 9.89 -11.84
C VAL A 21 -28.03 10.21 -12.41
N GLY A 22 -27.99 10.86 -13.59
CA GLY A 22 -26.74 11.33 -14.19
C GLY A 22 -25.97 12.31 -13.27
N LEU A 23 -26.68 13.27 -12.68
CA LEU A 23 -26.07 14.22 -11.74
C LEU A 23 -25.52 13.53 -10.49
N ILE A 24 -26.27 12.61 -9.89
CA ILE A 24 -25.82 11.83 -8.72
C ILE A 24 -24.56 11.03 -9.06
N ALA A 25 -24.52 10.37 -10.21
CA ALA A 25 -23.36 9.62 -10.66
C ALA A 25 -22.12 10.51 -10.85
N ILE A 26 -22.30 11.71 -11.43
CA ILE A 26 -21.21 12.69 -11.60
C ILE A 26 -20.72 13.17 -10.23
N VAL A 27 -21.62 13.57 -9.33
CA VAL A 27 -21.24 14.06 -7.98
C VAL A 27 -20.53 12.96 -7.18
N ALA A 28 -21.00 11.72 -7.23
CA ALA A 28 -20.35 10.59 -6.57
C ALA A 28 -18.95 10.32 -7.15
N THR A 29 -18.81 10.35 -8.48
CA THR A 29 -17.52 10.13 -9.16
C THR A 29 -16.52 11.24 -8.85
N VAL A 30 -16.97 12.50 -8.92
CA VAL A 30 -16.14 13.67 -8.62
C VAL A 30 -15.77 13.69 -7.13
N GLY A 31 -16.71 13.41 -6.24
CA GLY A 31 -16.46 13.32 -4.80
C GLY A 31 -15.49 12.18 -4.44
N TYR A 32 -15.56 11.05 -5.15
CA TYR A 32 -14.62 9.95 -4.98
C TYR A 32 -13.20 10.29 -5.48
N ARG A 33 -13.07 11.00 -6.61
CA ARG A 33 -11.78 11.37 -7.20
C ARG A 33 -11.11 12.59 -6.56
N LEU A 34 -11.90 13.55 -6.09
CA LEU A 34 -11.41 14.77 -5.44
C LEU A 34 -11.47 14.69 -3.92
N GLY A 35 -11.97 13.58 -3.37
CA GLY A 35 -12.01 13.35 -1.94
C GLY A 35 -10.60 13.30 -1.36
N PRO A 36 -10.37 13.85 -0.16
CA PRO A 36 -9.04 13.98 0.46
C PRO A 36 -8.32 12.65 0.74
N GLY A 37 -8.97 11.50 0.51
CA GLY A 37 -8.40 10.18 0.72
C GLY A 37 -7.97 9.43 -0.55
N ASN A 38 -8.20 9.98 -1.76
CA ASN A 38 -7.96 9.24 -3.00
C ASN A 38 -7.09 9.99 -4.02
N VAL A 39 -6.06 10.67 -3.52
CA VAL A 39 -5.03 11.29 -4.33
C VAL A 39 -3.68 10.72 -3.93
N ASP A 40 -2.75 10.70 -4.87
CA ASP A 40 -1.38 10.31 -4.56
C ASP A 40 -0.77 11.33 -3.61
N THR A 41 -0.13 10.84 -2.55
CA THR A 41 0.60 11.69 -1.60
C THR A 41 2.03 11.21 -1.45
N SER A 42 2.97 12.14 -1.45
CA SER A 42 4.40 11.85 -1.30
C SER A 42 5.04 12.82 -0.30
N GLY A 43 5.92 12.33 0.57
CA GLY A 43 6.66 13.14 1.53
C GLY A 43 5.79 13.84 2.59
N THR A 44 4.59 13.33 2.87
CA THR A 44 3.61 13.96 3.79
C THR A 44 3.35 13.16 5.07
N ALA A 45 3.75 11.89 5.13
CA ALA A 45 3.47 11.06 6.30
C ALA A 45 4.30 11.52 7.50
N ALA A 46 3.64 11.69 8.64
CA ALA A 46 4.29 12.01 9.89
C ALA A 46 4.57 10.72 10.69
N PRO A 47 5.46 10.75 11.70
CA PRO A 47 5.79 9.58 12.51
C PRO A 47 4.56 8.84 13.07
N GLN A 48 3.54 9.58 13.51
CA GLN A 48 2.31 8.97 14.04
C GLN A 48 1.55 8.11 13.02
N ASP A 49 1.64 8.45 11.74
CA ASP A 49 0.89 7.78 10.67
C ASP A 49 1.50 6.43 10.29
N VAL A 50 2.77 6.20 10.65
CA VAL A 50 3.53 4.99 10.30
C VAL A 50 3.88 4.12 11.52
N ARG A 51 3.39 4.47 12.72
CA ARG A 51 3.62 3.70 13.97
C ARG A 51 3.25 2.22 13.84
N PHE A 52 2.21 1.94 13.06
CA PHE A 52 1.74 0.59 12.82
C PHE A 52 2.84 -0.32 12.23
N VAL A 53 3.74 0.22 11.40
CA VAL A 53 4.82 -0.54 10.75
C VAL A 53 5.71 -1.21 11.78
N LEU A 54 6.21 -0.44 12.76
CA LEU A 54 7.09 -0.98 13.80
C LEU A 54 6.35 -1.81 14.84
N ASN A 55 5.05 -1.52 15.06
CA ASN A 55 4.24 -2.30 15.99
C ASN A 55 3.90 -3.70 15.42
N TRP A 56 3.61 -3.82 14.12
CA TRP A 56 3.31 -5.10 13.47
C TRP A 56 4.50 -6.06 13.47
N CYS A 57 5.72 -5.56 13.30
CA CYS A 57 6.94 -6.37 13.36
C CYS A 57 7.60 -6.41 14.75
N ARG A 58 6.90 -5.95 15.81
CA ARG A 58 7.32 -6.00 17.22
C ARG A 58 8.63 -5.25 17.54
N LEU A 59 9.06 -4.31 16.69
CA LEU A 59 10.20 -3.45 16.99
C LEU A 59 9.84 -2.33 17.99
N GLY A 60 8.58 -1.90 18.01
CA GLY A 60 8.10 -0.83 18.87
C GLY A 60 8.23 0.55 18.23
N ASP A 61 7.15 1.31 18.27
CA ASP A 61 7.04 2.61 17.60
C ASP A 61 7.74 3.77 18.32
N ASP A 62 8.19 3.57 19.56
CA ASP A 62 9.02 4.51 20.33
C ASP A 62 10.39 4.77 19.69
N ARG A 63 10.79 3.91 18.73
CA ARG A 63 12.07 4.00 18.04
C ARG A 63 12.05 4.88 16.79
N ILE A 64 10.89 5.35 16.35
CA ILE A 64 10.77 6.15 15.12
C ILE A 64 11.41 7.52 15.35
N GLU A 65 12.44 7.83 14.56
CA GLU A 65 13.08 9.16 14.57
C GLU A 65 12.45 10.06 13.53
N GLU A 66 12.34 9.58 12.29
CA GLU A 66 11.79 10.34 11.18
C GLU A 66 11.22 9.42 10.08
N VAL A 67 10.26 9.95 9.32
CA VAL A 67 9.83 9.35 8.06
C VAL A 67 10.61 10.04 6.95
N VAL A 68 11.63 9.36 6.42
CA VAL A 68 12.53 9.91 5.41
C VAL A 68 11.80 10.09 4.08
N HIS A 69 11.03 9.07 3.69
CA HIS A 69 10.19 9.11 2.51
C HIS A 69 8.86 8.43 2.76
N SER A 70 7.84 8.89 2.06
CA SER A 70 6.52 8.28 2.05
C SER A 70 5.90 8.44 0.67
N TYR A 71 5.18 7.42 0.23
CA TYR A 71 4.34 7.44 -0.95
C TYR A 71 3.06 6.67 -0.65
N LYS A 72 1.91 7.21 -1.05
CA LYS A 72 0.62 6.52 -1.01
C LYS A 72 -0.11 6.82 -2.30
N SER A 73 -0.42 5.81 -3.11
CA SER A 73 -1.20 6.00 -4.33
C SER A 73 -2.68 6.19 -4.00
N ALA A 74 -3.44 6.78 -4.92
CA ALA A 74 -4.88 6.62 -4.93
C ALA A 74 -5.25 5.12 -5.01
N ARG A 75 -6.38 4.76 -4.40
CA ARG A 75 -6.92 3.41 -4.35
C ARG A 75 -7.92 3.25 -5.50
N SER A 76 -7.76 2.19 -6.28
CA SER A 76 -8.73 1.83 -7.32
C SER A 76 -10.06 1.38 -6.70
N PHE A 77 -11.10 1.22 -7.51
CA PHE A 77 -12.40 0.71 -7.04
C PHE A 77 -12.29 -0.71 -6.43
N THR A 78 -11.38 -1.54 -6.93
CA THR A 78 -11.08 -2.88 -6.42
C THR A 78 -10.07 -2.86 -5.26
N GLY A 79 -9.58 -1.67 -4.90
CA GLY A 79 -8.63 -1.45 -3.81
C GLY A 79 -7.18 -1.64 -4.23
N ASP A 80 -6.86 -1.59 -5.52
CA ASP A 80 -5.48 -1.67 -6.02
C ASP A 80 -4.75 -0.41 -5.59
N HIS A 81 -3.51 -0.58 -5.12
CA HIS A 81 -2.73 0.51 -4.55
C HIS A 81 -1.25 0.18 -4.45
N LEU A 82 -0.45 1.21 -4.21
CA LEU A 82 0.94 1.16 -3.77
C LEU A 82 1.14 2.18 -2.65
N ASP A 83 1.42 1.68 -1.45
CA ASP A 83 1.87 2.48 -0.31
C ASP A 83 3.29 2.05 0.05
N ALA A 84 4.19 3.02 0.20
CA ALA A 84 5.58 2.77 0.58
C ALA A 84 6.06 3.79 1.62
N TYR A 85 6.86 3.34 2.58
CA TYR A 85 7.53 4.23 3.55
C TYR A 85 9.00 3.85 3.70
N ALA A 86 9.87 4.85 3.91
CA ALA A 86 11.21 4.70 4.45
C ALA A 86 11.28 5.45 5.78
N ILE A 87 11.57 4.72 6.84
CA ILE A 87 11.49 5.19 8.22
C ILE A 87 12.87 5.01 8.85
N ARG A 88 13.44 6.10 9.38
CA ARG A 88 14.64 6.02 10.19
C ARG A 88 14.26 5.70 11.62
N ILE A 89 15.00 4.77 12.21
CA ILE A 89 14.80 4.34 13.59
C ILE A 89 16.07 4.53 14.42
N SER A 90 15.93 4.69 15.72
CA SER A 90 17.06 4.98 16.62
C SER A 90 18.00 3.79 16.81
N ARG A 91 17.45 2.57 16.81
CA ARG A 91 18.18 1.32 16.96
C ARG A 91 17.42 0.12 16.41
N VAL A 92 18.19 -0.84 15.90
CA VAL A 92 17.80 -2.22 15.65
C VAL A 92 19.05 -3.07 15.74
N ASP A 93 18.95 -4.20 16.43
CA ASP A 93 20.02 -5.18 16.50
C ASP A 93 19.61 -6.45 15.74
N GLU A 94 20.54 -7.09 15.05
CA GLU A 94 20.28 -8.33 14.31
C GLU A 94 19.78 -9.46 15.23
N THR A 95 20.16 -9.43 16.51
CA THR A 95 19.65 -10.37 17.53
C THR A 95 18.14 -10.21 17.81
N GLU A 96 17.54 -9.07 17.46
CA GLU A 96 16.08 -8.86 17.53
C GLU A 96 15.36 -9.41 16.29
N LEU A 97 16.10 -9.69 15.20
CA LEU A 97 15.57 -10.10 13.89
C LEU A 97 15.48 -11.61 13.78
N VAL A 98 14.72 -12.21 14.69
CA VAL A 98 14.57 -13.66 14.79
C VAL A 98 13.28 -14.16 14.15
N ARG A 99 13.34 -15.39 13.64
CA ARG A 99 12.15 -16.20 13.33
C ARG A 99 11.61 -16.77 14.64
N ASP A 100 10.30 -16.77 14.80
CA ASP A 100 9.65 -17.51 15.86
C ASP A 100 9.36 -18.96 15.43
N GLU A 101 9.00 -19.79 16.41
CA GLU A 101 8.78 -21.23 16.23
C GLU A 101 7.58 -21.56 15.31
N PHE A 102 6.70 -20.59 15.07
CA PHE A 102 5.50 -20.76 14.24
C PHE A 102 5.71 -20.27 12.80
N GLY A 103 6.93 -19.88 12.45
CA GLY A 103 7.28 -19.39 11.12
C GLY A 103 6.88 -17.93 10.89
N SER A 104 6.46 -17.20 11.92
CA SER A 104 6.38 -15.74 11.88
C SER A 104 7.72 -15.13 12.29
N GLY A 105 7.96 -13.85 11.95
CA GLY A 105 9.20 -13.16 12.32
C GLY A 105 10.01 -12.71 11.11
N TRP A 106 11.30 -12.48 11.34
CA TRP A 106 12.21 -11.90 10.36
C TRP A 106 12.96 -12.96 9.56
N PHE A 107 13.03 -12.76 8.25
CA PHE A 107 13.74 -13.60 7.30
C PHE A 107 14.83 -12.80 6.63
N ARG A 108 16.03 -13.36 6.50
CA ARG A 108 17.06 -12.78 5.65
C ARG A 108 16.65 -12.86 4.18
N CYS A 109 16.82 -11.76 3.46
CA CYS A 109 16.39 -11.65 2.08
C CYS A 109 17.18 -12.56 1.10
N ASP A 110 18.43 -12.91 1.41
CA ASP A 110 19.23 -13.86 0.61
C ASP A 110 18.84 -15.34 0.83
N GLU A 111 18.07 -15.63 1.88
CA GLU A 111 17.68 -16.99 2.28
C GLU A 111 16.20 -17.29 2.00
N LEU A 112 15.51 -16.45 1.23
CA LEU A 112 14.07 -16.62 0.97
C LEU A 112 13.78 -17.77 0.03
N ASP A 113 12.71 -18.50 0.32
CA ASP A 113 12.16 -19.55 -0.52
C ASP A 113 10.62 -19.48 -0.60
N GLY A 114 10.07 -20.30 -1.49
CA GLY A 114 8.62 -20.47 -1.68
C GLY A 114 7.84 -19.16 -1.83
N VAL A 115 6.69 -19.10 -1.16
CA VAL A 115 5.73 -17.97 -1.25
C VAL A 115 6.36 -16.64 -0.82
N LEU A 116 7.28 -16.65 0.14
CA LEU A 116 7.91 -15.41 0.61
C LEU A 116 8.90 -14.86 -0.44
N LYS A 117 9.66 -15.73 -1.11
CA LYS A 117 10.50 -15.32 -2.24
C LYS A 117 9.66 -14.73 -3.37
N ASP A 118 8.55 -15.38 -3.71
CA ASP A 118 7.63 -14.88 -4.74
C ASP A 118 7.00 -13.54 -4.34
N ALA A 119 6.68 -13.34 -3.05
CA ALA A 119 6.14 -12.08 -2.53
C ALA A 119 7.17 -10.94 -2.59
N VAL A 120 8.43 -11.21 -2.27
CA VAL A 120 9.52 -10.22 -2.43
C VAL A 120 9.78 -9.94 -3.91
N GLY A 121 9.70 -10.94 -4.78
CA GLY A 121 9.76 -10.73 -6.24
C GLY A 121 8.60 -9.88 -6.76
N PHE A 122 7.38 -10.09 -6.23
CA PHE A 122 6.23 -9.24 -6.53
C PHE A 122 6.46 -7.79 -6.08
N ALA A 123 7.00 -7.57 -4.88
CA ALA A 123 7.42 -6.25 -4.41
C ALA A 123 8.46 -5.62 -5.34
N ALA A 124 9.45 -6.40 -5.79
CA ALA A 124 10.52 -5.95 -6.66
C ALA A 124 10.00 -5.42 -8.01
N GLY A 125 8.92 -6.01 -8.53
CA GLY A 125 8.26 -5.54 -9.76
C GLY A 125 7.77 -4.09 -9.72
N TRP A 126 7.54 -3.54 -8.53
CA TRP A 126 7.14 -2.13 -8.32
C TRP A 126 8.33 -1.17 -8.26
N LEU A 127 9.56 -1.66 -8.04
CA LEU A 127 10.74 -0.81 -7.82
C LEU A 127 11.21 -0.06 -9.07
N HIS A 128 10.75 -0.47 -10.27
CA HIS A 128 11.05 0.22 -11.51
C HIS A 128 10.20 1.48 -11.75
N GLN A 129 9.30 1.81 -10.82
CA GLN A 129 8.46 2.99 -10.86
C GLN A 129 9.18 4.19 -10.23
N ASP A 130 9.14 5.34 -10.90
CA ASP A 130 9.84 6.57 -10.46
C ASP A 130 9.30 7.08 -9.11
N GLU A 131 8.06 6.73 -8.76
CA GLU A 131 7.35 7.13 -7.54
C GLU A 131 8.05 6.68 -6.25
N ILE A 132 8.75 5.54 -6.30
CA ILE A 132 9.43 4.92 -5.16
C ILE A 132 10.90 4.62 -5.43
N ALA A 133 11.57 5.38 -6.30
CA ALA A 133 13.00 5.21 -6.62
C ALA A 133 13.96 5.29 -5.42
N TRP A 134 13.49 5.81 -4.28
CA TRP A 134 14.20 5.88 -3.00
C TRP A 134 14.10 4.59 -2.15
N PHE A 135 13.27 3.63 -2.56
CA PHE A 135 13.10 2.35 -1.87
C PHE A 135 14.32 1.44 -2.09
N LEU A 136 14.38 0.32 -1.37
CA LEU A 136 15.39 -0.71 -1.58
C LEU A 136 15.42 -1.16 -3.03
N THR A 137 16.61 -1.35 -3.59
CA THR A 137 16.79 -1.91 -4.93
C THR A 137 16.60 -3.42 -4.93
N GLU A 138 16.32 -4.00 -6.10
CA GLU A 138 16.20 -5.46 -6.28
C GLU A 138 17.45 -6.20 -5.76
N LYS A 139 18.65 -5.69 -6.07
CA LYS A 139 19.91 -6.25 -5.59
C LYS A 139 20.03 -6.22 -4.05
N GLU A 140 19.50 -5.19 -3.41
CA GLU A 140 19.48 -5.12 -1.93
C GLU A 140 18.47 -6.11 -1.34
N LEU A 141 17.33 -6.32 -2.01
CA LEU A 141 16.35 -7.36 -1.67
C LEU A 141 16.84 -8.79 -1.91
N GLU A 142 18.01 -8.97 -2.52
CA GLU A 142 18.70 -10.26 -2.65
C GLU A 142 19.94 -10.38 -1.74
N SER A 143 20.21 -9.37 -0.92
CA SER A 143 21.41 -9.30 -0.09
C SER A 143 21.23 -9.88 1.32
N ASP A 144 22.34 -10.22 1.96
CA ASP A 144 22.42 -10.62 3.37
C ASP A 144 22.23 -9.46 4.36
N GLN A 145 22.13 -8.22 3.86
CA GLN A 145 22.06 -7.01 4.67
C GLN A 145 20.62 -6.57 4.98
N VAL A 146 19.64 -7.21 4.34
CA VAL A 146 18.23 -6.87 4.45
C VAL A 146 17.48 -8.06 5.02
N TYR A 147 16.59 -7.76 5.96
CA TYR A 147 15.64 -8.72 6.51
C TYR A 147 14.23 -8.28 6.14
N VAL A 148 13.35 -9.23 5.90
CA VAL A 148 11.93 -9.03 5.62
C VAL A 148 11.07 -9.69 6.70
N TYR A 149 10.05 -8.98 7.14
CA TYR A 149 8.97 -9.45 7.97
C TYR A 149 7.69 -9.48 7.11
N PRO A 150 7.15 -10.67 6.80
CA PRO A 150 5.89 -10.77 6.08
C PRO A 150 4.73 -10.53 7.05
N TRP A 151 4.07 -9.38 6.94
CA TRP A 151 2.87 -9.12 7.73
C TRP A 151 1.65 -9.80 7.11
N SER A 152 1.45 -9.64 5.80
CA SER A 152 0.45 -10.38 5.06
C SER A 152 0.87 -10.63 3.61
N ILE A 153 0.48 -11.79 3.08
CA ILE A 153 0.66 -12.18 1.68
C ILE A 153 -0.66 -12.79 1.22
N TYR A 154 -1.30 -12.17 0.24
CA TYR A 154 -2.52 -12.66 -0.37
C TYR A 154 -2.19 -13.21 -1.75
N CYS A 155 -2.63 -14.44 -2.02
CA CYS A 155 -2.38 -15.10 -3.28
C CYS A 155 -3.67 -15.30 -4.08
N HIS A 156 -3.57 -15.14 -5.40
CA HIS A 156 -4.53 -15.70 -6.34
C HIS A 156 -3.93 -16.98 -6.92
N GLY A 157 -4.42 -18.14 -6.45
CA GLY A 157 -3.75 -19.42 -6.70
C GLY A 157 -2.39 -19.46 -6.00
N THR A 158 -1.31 -19.67 -6.76
CA THR A 158 0.06 -19.74 -6.23
C THR A 158 0.84 -18.43 -6.34
N HIS A 159 0.26 -17.39 -6.94
CA HIS A 159 0.95 -16.12 -7.17
C HIS A 159 0.45 -15.04 -6.21
N PRO A 160 1.35 -14.27 -5.57
CA PRO A 160 0.97 -13.09 -4.80
C PRO A 160 0.19 -12.09 -5.66
N SER A 161 -0.94 -11.61 -5.14
CA SER A 161 -1.76 -10.54 -5.73
C SER A 161 -1.85 -9.31 -4.84
N ALA A 162 -1.58 -9.47 -3.53
CA ALA A 162 -1.37 -8.37 -2.62
C ALA A 162 -0.39 -8.74 -1.52
N ILE A 163 0.37 -7.77 -1.03
CA ILE A 163 1.37 -7.96 0.02
C ILE A 163 1.39 -6.79 0.98
N GLU A 164 1.76 -7.06 2.23
CA GLU A 164 2.22 -6.09 3.22
C GLU A 164 3.54 -6.62 3.78
N LEU A 165 4.65 -6.07 3.30
CA LEU A 165 6.00 -6.47 3.67
C LEU A 165 6.71 -5.32 4.39
N ILE A 166 7.43 -5.67 5.45
CA ILE A 166 8.27 -4.75 6.20
C ILE A 166 9.70 -5.22 6.04
N PHE A 167 10.57 -4.38 5.52
CA PHE A 167 11.99 -4.65 5.40
C PHE A 167 12.78 -3.85 6.43
N VAL A 168 13.93 -4.36 6.85
CA VAL A 168 14.88 -3.62 7.67
C VAL A 168 16.27 -3.80 7.12
N ARG A 169 17.01 -2.68 7.08
CA ARG A 169 18.45 -2.64 6.76
C ARG A 169 19.19 -2.20 8.03
N PRO A 170 19.64 -3.14 8.89
CA PRO A 170 20.09 -2.82 10.25
C PRO A 170 21.26 -1.84 10.29
N LYS A 171 22.21 -2.00 9.36
CA LYS A 171 23.40 -1.16 9.22
C LYS A 171 23.08 0.34 9.16
N ASP A 172 21.98 0.70 8.50
CA ASP A 172 21.58 2.09 8.30
C ASP A 172 20.47 2.53 9.25
N LYS A 173 19.97 1.61 10.09
CA LYS A 173 18.82 1.80 10.97
C LYS A 173 17.59 2.30 10.21
N MET A 174 17.34 1.66 9.07
CA MET A 174 16.23 1.99 8.20
C MET A 174 15.23 0.85 8.17
N VAL A 175 13.96 1.17 8.35
CA VAL A 175 12.81 0.30 8.12
C VAL A 175 12.09 0.77 6.87
N PHE A 176 11.79 -0.16 5.98
CA PHE A 176 11.03 0.09 4.77
C PHE A 176 9.72 -0.67 4.84
N TYR A 177 8.64 -0.09 4.36
CA TYR A 177 7.34 -0.74 4.31
C TYR A 177 6.80 -0.67 2.90
N MET A 178 6.20 -1.75 2.42
CA MET A 178 5.46 -1.77 1.17
C MET A 178 4.13 -2.49 1.36
N SER A 179 3.05 -1.82 0.99
CA SER A 179 1.73 -2.42 0.79
C SER A 179 1.31 -2.22 -0.65
N THR A 180 1.00 -3.31 -1.33
CA THR A 180 0.53 -3.22 -2.71
C THR A 180 -0.48 -4.30 -3.02
N LYS A 181 -1.40 -3.96 -3.92
CA LYS A 181 -2.43 -4.85 -4.46
C LYS A 181 -2.66 -4.54 -5.94
N VAL A 182 -2.86 -5.60 -6.73
CA VAL A 182 -3.29 -5.59 -8.14
C VAL A 182 -4.57 -6.39 -8.31
#